data_AF-A0AA41V2R8-F1
#
_entry.id   AF-A0AA41V2R8-F1
#
_cell.length_a   1.000
_cell.length_b   1.000
_cell.length_c   1.000
_cell.angle_alpha   90.00
_cell.angle_beta   90.00
_cell.angle_gamma   90.00
#
_symmetry.space_group_name_H-M   'P 1'
#
loop_
_entity.id
_entity.type
_entity.pdbx_description
1 polymer ?
#
loop_
_entity_poly.entity_id
_entity_poly.type
_entity_poly.pdbx_seq_one_letter_code
_entity_poly.pdbx_strand_id
1 'polypeptide(L)' 'IIPESLTARLLNLVNLDVHSNQLKTLPNSIGCLSKLKVLNISGNSIEYLPGTIENC' A
#
# COMPACT_ATOMS: atom_id res chain seq x y z
N ILE A 1 -0.43 6.32 -9.29
CA ILE A 1 0.49 5.42 -8.55
C ILE A 1 0.84 6.07 -7.22
N ILE A 2 1.09 5.30 -6.16
CA ILE A 2 1.62 5.85 -4.90
C ILE A 2 3.16 5.77 -4.98
N PRO A 3 3.90 6.85 -4.71
CA PRO A 3 5.36 6.84 -4.81
C PRO A 3 6.02 6.06 -3.67
N GLU A 4 7.03 5.26 -4.03
CA GLU A 4 7.82 4.41 -3.12
C GLU A 4 8.43 5.21 -1.95
N SER A 5 8.92 6.42 -2.23
CA SER A 5 9.54 7.30 -1.23
C SER A 5 8.57 7.80 -0.16
N LEU A 6 7.27 7.86 -0.48
CA LEU A 6 6.25 8.24 0.47
C LEU A 6 6.01 7.08 1.45
N THR A 7 5.68 5.90 0.94
CA THR A 7 5.39 4.72 1.78
C THR A 7 6.60 4.27 2.60
N ALA A 8 7.82 4.40 2.09
CA ALA A 8 9.04 4.10 2.84
C ALA A 8 9.24 4.97 4.10
N ARG A 9 8.60 6.14 4.19
CA ARG A 9 8.71 7.07 5.34
C ARG A 9 7.55 6.97 6.32
N LEU A 10 6.48 6.28 5.96
CA LEU A 10 5.25 6.19 6.74
C LEU A 10 5.28 5.03 7.76
N LEU A 11 6.41 4.80 8.42
CA LEU A 11 6.64 3.65 9.33
C LEU A 11 5.66 3.56 10.51
N ASN A 12 4.95 4.64 10.82
CA ASN A 12 3.93 4.69 11.88
C ASN A 12 2.49 4.65 11.37
N LEU A 13 2.28 4.47 10.07
CA LEU A 13 0.95 4.46 9.47
C LEU A 13 0.18 3.23 9.94
N VAL A 14 -1.00 3.47 10.51
CA VAL A 14 -1.89 2.42 11.00
C VAL A 14 -3.02 2.13 10.01
N ASN A 15 -3.50 3.17 9.33
CA ASN A 15 -4.58 3.07 8.35
C ASN A 15 -4.16 3.80 7.08
N LEU A 16 -4.18 3.09 5.95
CA LEU A 16 -4.03 3.67 4.62
C LEU A 16 -5.33 3.45 3.86
N ASP A 17 -6.01 4.54 3.55
CA ASP A 17 -7.20 4.53 2.71
C ASP A 17 -6.93 5.28 1.41
N VAL A 18 -6.99 4.54 0.30
CA VAL A 18 -6.84 5.04 -1.07
C VAL A 18 -7.97 4.52 -1.95
N HIS A 19 -9.16 4.27 -1.38
CA HIS A 19 -10.30 3.75 -2.13
C HIS A 19 -10.72 4.67 -3.29
N SER A 20 -11.37 4.08 -4.30
CA SER A 20 -11.95 4.78 -5.45
C SER A 20 -10.97 5.68 -6.21
N ASN A 21 -9.75 5.18 -6.42
CA ASN A 21 -8.72 5.84 -7.21
C ASN A 21 -8.41 5.03 -8.48
N GLN A 22 -7.43 5.48 -9.26
CA GLN A 22 -6.98 4.81 -10.49
C GLN A 22 -5.60 4.16 -10.29
N LEU A 23 -5.35 3.60 -9.10
CA LEU A 23 -4.08 2.91 -8.83
C LEU A 23 -4.03 1.60 -9.60
N LYS A 24 -2.95 1.40 -10.35
CA LYS A 24 -2.65 0.14 -11.05
C LYS A 24 -1.75 -0.79 -10.24
N THR A 25 -0.93 -0.20 -9.36
CA THR A 25 0.07 -0.89 -8.56
C THR A 25 0.19 -0.22 -7.19
N LEU A 26 0.67 -0.99 -6.22
CA LEU A 26 1.13 -0.51 -4.92
C LEU A 26 2.67 -0.54 -4.87
N PRO A 27 3.31 0.37 -4.12
CA PRO A 27 4.75 0.36 -3.91
C PRO A 27 5.17 -0.84 -3.07
N ASN A 28 6.40 -1.34 -3.27
CA ASN A 28 6.90 -2.52 -2.56
C ASN A 28 7.05 -2.25 -1.05
N SER A 29 7.38 -1.02 -0.67
CA SER A 29 7.48 -0.55 0.71
C SER A 29 6.17 -0.61 1.49
N ILE A 30 5.03 -0.87 0.86
CA ILE A 30 3.79 -1.15 1.59
C ILE A 30 3.94 -2.34 2.55
N GLY A 31 4.73 -3.36 2.17
CA GLY A 31 5.06 -4.50 3.03
C GLY A 31 5.98 -4.15 4.21
N CYS A 32 6.65 -2.99 4.17
CA CYS A 32 7.49 -2.52 5.27
C CYS A 32 6.70 -1.72 6.33
N LEU A 33 5.40 -1.47 6.11
CA LEU A 33 4.56 -0.73 7.04
C LEU A 33 4.12 -1.62 8.21
N SER A 34 5.04 -1.95 9.11
CA SER A 34 4.83 -2.90 10.22
C SER A 34 3.71 -2.54 11.21
N LYS A 35 3.27 -1.27 11.21
CA LYS A 35 2.14 -0.81 12.05
C LYS A 35 0.81 -0.74 11.30
N LEU A 36 0.79 -1.02 10.00
CA LEU A 36 -0.41 -0.94 9.18
C LEU A 36 -1.37 -2.05 9.57
N LYS A 37 -2.58 -1.66 9.94
CA LYS A 37 -3.68 -2.56 10.31
C LYS A 37 -4.79 -2.57 9.29
N VAL A 38 -4.99 -1.46 8.59
CA VAL A 38 -6.03 -1.31 7.58
C VAL A 38 -5.42 -0.76 6.30
N LEU A 39 -5.59 -1.50 5.21
CA LEU A 39 -5.28 -1.08 3.85
C LEU A 39 -6.55 -1.15 3.01
N ASN A 40 -7.17 0.00 2.74
CA ASN A 40 -8.32 0.06 1.86
C ASN A 40 -7.90 0.51 0.45
N ILE A 41 -7.94 -0.43 -0.47
CA ILE A 41 -7.58 -0.24 -1.89
C ILE A 41 -8.77 -0.51 -2.82
N SER A 42 -9.97 -0.63 -2.27
CA SER A 42 -11.19 -0.92 -3.03
C SER A 42 -11.46 0.14 -4.11
N GLY A 43 -12.08 -0.26 -5.22
CA GLY A 43 -12.39 0.68 -6.31
C GLY A 43 -11.17 1.22 -7.06
N ASN A 44 -10.04 0.52 -6.99
CA ASN A 44 -8.86 0.76 -7.84
C ASN A 44 -8.75 -0.30 -8.95
N SER A 45 -7.77 -0.12 -9.84
CA SER A 45 -7.45 -1.04 -10.94
C SER A 45 -6.17 -1.83 -10.66
N ILE A 46 -6.00 -2.31 -9.43
CA ILE A 46 -4.77 -3.01 -9.01
C ILE A 46 -4.74 -4.39 -9.67
N GLU A 47 -3.75 -4.61 -10.52
CA GLU A 47 -3.59 -5.87 -11.29
C GLU A 47 -2.97 -6.98 -10.43
N TYR A 48 -2.07 -6.61 -9.51
CA TYR A 48 -1.38 -7.52 -8.60
C TYR A 48 -1.01 -6.81 -7.30
N LEU A 49 -0.93 -7.58 -6.22
CA LEU A 49 -0.35 -7.11 -4.97
C LEU A 49 1.18 -7.29 -5.01
N PRO A 50 1.96 -6.38 -4.42
CA PRO A 50 3.41 -6.57 -4.33
C PRO A 50 3.71 -7.77 -3.43
N GLY A 51 4.64 -8.63 -3.86
CA GLY A 51 5.02 -9.85 -3.11
C GLY A 51 5.62 -9.58 -1.73
N THR A 52 5.96 -8.32 -1.42
CA THR A 52 6.33 -7.90 -0.07
C THR A 52 5.19 -7.98 0.94
N ILE A 53 3.93 -8.02 0.49
CA ILE A 53 2.76 -8.31 1.36
C ILE A 53 2.68 -9.79 1.72
N GLU A 54 3.23 -10.69 0.90
CA GLU A 54 3.15 -12.14 1.13
C GLU A 54 4.07 -12.62 2.27
N ASN A 55 5.01 -11.79 2.74
CA ASN A 55 6.03 -12.16 3.73
C ASN A 55 5.97 -11.32 5.03
N CYS A 56 4.80 -10.85 5.43
CA CYS A 56 4.60 -10.18 6.73
C CYS A 56 4.36 -11.18 7.86
#